data_AF-A0A5C5R5H3-F1
#
_entry.id   AF-A0A5C5R5H3-F1
#
_cell.length_a   1.000
_cell.length_b   1.000
_cell.length_c   1.000
_cell.angle_alpha   90.00
_cell.angle_beta   90.00
_cell.angle_gamma   90.00
#
_symmetry.space_group_name_H-M   'P 1'
#
loop_
_entity.id
_entity.type
_entity.pdbx_description
1 polymer ?
#
loop_
_entity_poly.entity_id
_entity_poly.type
_entity_poly.pdbx_seq_one_letter_code
_entity_poly.pdbx_strand_id
1 'polypeptide(L)' 'VEEVHTVSSTGNPLHRPSMYQDFSRGRPTEVDHINGYIARLGRQHDLICHLHEFVTLQMHLAEKVRDQAGEAENSQASAA' A
#
# COMPACT_ATOMS: atom_id res chain seq x y z
N VAL A 1 2.78 -10.04 -12.05
CA VAL A 1 3.79 -9.13 -11.45
C VAL A 1 4.70 -8.51 -12.52
N GLU A 2 5.09 -9.26 -13.56
CA GLU A 2 5.79 -8.73 -14.74
C GLU A 2 5.08 -7.55 -15.43
N GLU A 3 3.77 -7.63 -15.65
CA GLU A 3 3.02 -6.59 -16.40
C GLU A 3 3.02 -5.20 -15.76
N VAL A 4 2.82 -5.12 -14.44
CA VAL A 4 2.83 -3.85 -13.70
C VAL A 4 4.22 -3.21 -13.73
N HIS A 5 5.27 -4.05 -13.70
CA HIS A 5 6.64 -3.59 -13.82
C HIS A 5 6.91 -3.07 -15.24
N THR A 6 6.51 -3.81 -16.28
CA THR A 6 6.67 -3.42 -17.70
C THR A 6 6.03 -2.07 -18.00
N VAL A 7 4.76 -1.83 -17.63
CA VAL A 7 4.13 -0.52 -17.90
C VAL A 7 4.86 0.62 -17.18
N SER A 8 5.30 0.38 -15.95
CA SER A 8 6.02 1.36 -15.11
C SER A 8 7.51 1.52 -15.46
N SER A 9 8.09 0.60 -16.25
CA SER A 9 9.52 0.58 -16.59
C SER A 9 9.79 0.85 -18.08
N THR A 10 8.89 0.45 -18.98
CA THR A 10 9.05 0.62 -20.43
C THR A 10 8.04 1.59 -21.04
N GLY A 11 6.79 1.62 -20.54
CA GLY A 11 5.73 2.49 -21.07
C GLY A 11 5.75 3.90 -20.50
N ASN A 12 6.01 4.03 -19.20
CA ASN A 12 6.20 5.31 -18.52
C ASN A 12 7.23 5.15 -17.38
N PRO A 13 8.53 5.09 -17.70
CA PRO A 13 9.60 4.67 -16.78
C PRO A 13 9.69 5.48 -15.48
N LEU A 14 9.28 6.75 -15.54
CA LEU A 14 9.32 7.69 -14.41
C LEU A 14 8.02 7.73 -13.63
N HIS A 15 6.97 7.05 -14.09
CA HIS A 15 5.70 7.03 -13.41
C HIS A 15 5.64 5.91 -12.38
N ARG A 16 5.23 6.29 -11.18
CA ARG A 16 4.83 5.40 -10.11
C ARG A 16 3.43 5.79 -9.68
N PRO A 17 2.54 4.83 -9.40
CA PRO A 17 1.19 5.15 -8.93
C PRO A 17 1.26 5.93 -7.60
N SER A 18 0.28 6.79 -7.34
CA SER A 18 0.26 7.66 -6.15
C SER A 18 0.45 6.88 -4.86
N MET A 19 -0.23 5.74 -4.72
CA MET A 19 -0.12 4.86 -3.55
C MET A 19 1.33 4.39 -3.28
N TYR A 20 2.09 4.10 -4.34
CA TYR A 20 3.52 3.77 -4.20
C TYR A 20 4.33 4.98 -3.73
N GLN A 21 4.00 6.18 -4.23
CA GLN A 21 4.69 7.40 -3.81
C GLN A 21 4.42 7.74 -2.35
N ASP A 22 3.18 7.59 -1.89
CA ASP A 22 2.83 7.75 -0.47
C ASP A 22 3.55 6.70 0.36
N PHE A 23 3.52 5.44 -0.08
CA PHE A 23 4.17 4.35 0.62
C PHE A 23 5.68 4.58 0.78
N SER A 24 6.38 4.86 -0.31
CA SER A 24 7.83 5.08 -0.34
C SER A 24 8.30 6.33 0.41
N ARG A 25 7.41 7.30 0.65
CA ARG A 25 7.68 8.50 1.45
C ARG A 25 7.25 8.37 2.91
N GLY A 26 6.88 7.17 3.37
CA GLY A 26 6.44 6.94 4.74
C GLY A 26 5.08 7.59 5.07
N ARG A 27 4.28 7.92 4.05
CA ARG A 27 2.93 8.47 4.25
C ARG A 27 1.91 7.32 4.29
N PRO A 28 0.79 7.50 5.02
CA PRO A 28 -0.35 6.60 4.90
C PRO A 28 -0.87 6.58 3.47
N THR A 29 -1.24 5.41 2.98
CA THR A 29 -1.87 5.23 1.67
C THR A 29 -3.38 5.46 1.73
N GLU A 30 -4.00 5.63 0.57
CA GLU A 30 -5.46 5.80 0.43
C GLU A 30 -6.22 4.46 0.31
N VAL A 31 -5.59 3.33 0.64
CA VAL A 31 -6.15 1.99 0.39
C VAL A 31 -7.51 1.77 1.05
N ASP A 32 -7.75 2.36 2.22
CA ASP A 32 -9.02 2.28 2.94
C ASP A 32 -10.15 3.06 2.28
N HIS A 33 -9.81 4.14 1.58
CA HIS A 33 -10.76 4.99 0.86
C HIS A 33 -11.13 4.43 -0.52
N ILE A 34 -10.28 3.55 -1.07
CA ILE A 34 -10.49 2.91 -2.38
C ILE A 34 -10.96 1.47 -2.20
N ASN A 35 -10.03 0.55 -1.91
CA ASN A 35 -10.32 -0.87 -1.78
C ASN A 35 -11.10 -1.19 -0.51
N GLY A 36 -10.71 -0.59 0.62
CA GLY A 36 -11.40 -0.78 1.90
C GLY A 36 -12.84 -0.30 1.84
N TYR A 37 -13.13 0.78 1.11
CA TYR A 37 -14.49 1.27 0.88
C TYR A 37 -15.34 0.26 0.11
N ILE A 38 -14.83 -0.27 -1.01
CA ILE A 38 -15.55 -1.27 -1.82
C ILE A 38 -15.79 -2.55 -1.01
N ALA A 39 -14.79 -3.02 -0.25
CA ALA A 39 -14.95 -4.18 0.62
C ALA A 39 -16.06 -3.97 1.66
N ARG A 40 -16.09 -2.81 2.32
CA ARG A 40 -17.13 -2.46 3.30
C ARG A 40 -18.51 -2.39 2.66
N LEU A 41 -18.60 -1.76 1.49
CA LEU A 41 -19.85 -1.64 0.74
C LEU A 41 -20.36 -3.03 0.31
N GLY A 42 -19.48 -3.91 -0.17
CA GLY A 42 -19.84 -5.30 -0.48
C GLY A 42 -20.48 -6.00 0.71
N ARG A 43 -19.87 -5.93 1.90
CA ARG A 43 -20.42 -6.53 3.13
C ARG A 43 -21.79 -5.97 3.52
N GLN A 44 -22.05 -4.69 3.26
CA GLN A 44 -23.37 -4.08 3.50
C GLN A 44 -24.47 -4.60 2.56
N HIS A 45 -24.08 -5.20 1.44
CA HIS A 45 -24.97 -5.76 0.42
C HIS A 45 -24.82 -7.29 0.26
N ASP A 46 -24.37 -7.97 1.32
CA ASP A 46 -24.19 -9.43 1.36
C ASP A 46 -23.26 -10.00 0.25
N LEU A 47 -22.29 -9.18 -0.20
CA LEU A 47 -21.27 -9.53 -1.19
C LEU A 47 -19.87 -9.53 -0.57
N ILE A 48 -19.09 -10.59 -0.84
CA ILE A 48 -17.71 -10.68 -0.36
C ILE A 48 -16.75 -10.28 -1.49
N CYS A 49 -16.14 -9.11 -1.36
CA CYS A 49 -15.16 -8.58 -2.30
C CYS A 49 -13.75 -9.07 -1.96
N HIS A 50 -13.51 -10.38 -2.09
CA HIS A 50 -12.28 -11.07 -1.65
C HIS A 50 -10.97 -10.35 -2.04
N LEU A 51 -10.86 -9.88 -3.30
CA LEU A 51 -9.65 -9.22 -3.78
C LEU A 51 -9.45 -7.82 -3.17
N HIS A 52 -10.55 -7.08 -2.94
CA HIS A 52 -10.46 -5.78 -2.28
C HIS A 52 -10.04 -5.94 -0.82
N GLU A 53 -10.65 -6.90 -0.11
CA GLU A 53 -10.25 -7.24 1.27
C GLU A 53 -8.78 -7.66 1.35
N PHE A 54 -8.35 -8.55 0.44
CA PHE A 54 -6.98 -9.03 0.40
C PHE A 54 -5.98 -7.90 0.17
N VAL A 55 -6.20 -7.04 -0.82
CA VAL A 55 -5.30 -5.91 -1.12
C VAL A 55 -5.24 -4.92 0.04
N THR A 56 -6.37 -4.58 0.66
CA THR A 56 -6.39 -3.69 1.83
C THR A 56 -5.55 -4.24 2.97
N LEU A 57 -5.73 -5.54 3.31
CA LEU A 57 -4.94 -6.19 4.36
C LEU A 57 -3.44 -6.25 4.05
N GLN A 58 -3.07 -6.54 2.81
CA GLN A 58 -1.66 -6.57 2.40
C GLN A 58 -1.02 -5.18 2.49
N MET A 59 -1.75 -4.13 2.11
CA MET A 59 -1.23 -2.76 2.18
C MET A 59 -1.02 -2.31 3.62
N HIS A 60 -1.98 -2.58 4.52
CA HIS A 60 -1.81 -2.31 5.95
C HIS A 60 -0.64 -3.07 6.57
N LEU A 61 -0.43 -4.33 6.16
CA LEU A 61 0.72 -5.11 6.61
C LEU A 61 2.04 -4.49 6.11
N ALA A 62 2.10 -4.11 4.84
CA ALA A 62 3.28 -3.48 4.26
C ALA A 62 3.61 -2.14 4.95
N GLU A 63 2.61 -1.31 5.23
CA GLU A 63 2.78 -0.04 5.97
C GLU A 63 3.35 -0.28 7.36
N LYS A 64 2.78 -1.23 8.11
CA LYS A 64 3.30 -1.59 9.44
C LYS A 64 4.76 -2.05 9.41
N VAL A 65 5.12 -2.92 8.46
CA VAL A 65 6.49 -3.41 8.33
C VAL A 65 7.46 -2.27 7.98
N ARG A 66 7.07 -1.37 7.06
CA ARG A 66 7.86 -0.18 6.70
C ARG A 66 8.05 0.74 7.90
N ASP A 67 6.98 1.03 8.64
CA ASP A 67 7.01 1.97 9.76
C ASP A 67 7.87 1.43 10.91
N GLN A 68 7.75 0.12 11.21
CA GLN A 68 8.62 -0.55 12.18
C GLN A 68 10.10 -0.54 11.77
N ALA A 69 10.40 -0.74 10.48
CA ALA A 69 11.77 -0.65 9.99
C ALA A 69 12.33 0.77 10.14
N GLY A 70 11.54 1.79 9.80
CA GLY A 70 11.93 3.19 9.98
C GLY A 70 12.15 3.58 11.45
N GLU A 71 11.32 3.09 12.37
CA GLU A 71 11.48 3.30 13.81
C GLU A 71 12.77 2.67 14.36
N ALA A 72 13.12 1.47 13.89
CA ALA A 72 14.35 0.77 14.28
C ALA A 72 15.60 1.53 13.81
N GLU A 73 15.61 2.04 12.59
CA GLU A 73 16.70 2.86 12.04
C GLU A 73 16.86 4.18 12.81
N ASN A 74 15.76 4.87 13.11
CA ASN A 74 15.80 6.16 13.80
C ASN A 74 16.26 6.01 15.27
N SER A 75 15.89 4.90 15.92
CA SER A 75 16.32 4.58 17.28
C SER A 75 17.83 4.29 17.37
N GLN A 76 18.40 3.67 16.34
CA GLN A 76 19.86 3.44 16.25
C GLN A 76 20.62 4.74 15.98
N ALA A 77 20.08 5.63 15.14
CA ALA A 77 20.69 6.94 14.85
C ALA A 77 20.67 7.90 16.05
N SER A 78 19.64 7.83 16.91
CA SER A 78 19.55 8.65 18.13
C SER A 78 20.46 8.16 19.28
N ALA A 79 20.98 6.93 19.20
CA ALA A 79 21.82 6.33 20.23
C ALA A 79 23.34 6.46 19.94
N ALA A 80 23.70 7.04 18.79
CA ALA A 80 25.07 7.34 18.35
C ALA A 80 25.38 8.83 18.48
#